data_AF-G8WYU3-F1
#
_entry.id   AF-G8WYU3-F1
#
_cell.length_a   1.000
_cell.length_b   1.000
_cell.length_c   1.000
_cell.angle_alpha   90.00
_cell.angle_beta   90.00
_cell.angle_gamma   90.00
#
_symmetry.space_group_name_H-M   'P 1'
#
loop_
_entity.id
_entity.type
_entity.pdbx_description
1 polymer ?
#
loop_
_entity_poly.entity_id
_entity_poly.type
_entity_poly.pdbx_seq_one_letter_code
_entity_poly.pdbx_strand_id
1 'polypeptide(L)'
;MATARAKAMAAAALVATLGGGALTACGTHSGAHSTATSARVAPSSPATPSAAPASASAPAKPSRQPSGPSSPASSAPASDGKASAPAGKAPGTPSHPAGASGAAPGKAPGSSATVPLTISHGVEGGGKSVALTFDDGPDPRWTPQVLALLAKHHAKATFCEIGPNAQRYPYLTKEIVAAGDRLCDHSVHHDEKQSGKGFDYNVHEIVDAQNDIAGAAGNGGKVWYYRAPGGDFSPMIRGIAADHGLRPLGWTDDANDWRRPGVDGILRNVNSNLRPGAVILMHDGGGDRSQTVAALARLLDQLDAQGYGYAFPAR
;
A
#
# COMPACT_ATOMS: atom_id res chain seq x y z
N MET A 1 2.61 36.47 47.57
CA MET A 1 3.84 35.64 47.54
C MET A 1 4.15 35.40 46.07
N ALA A 2 4.94 36.25 45.40
CA ALA A 2 6.42 36.23 45.36
C ALA A 2 6.93 34.83 44.95
N THR A 3 7.70 34.58 43.88
CA THR A 3 8.55 35.44 43.06
C THR A 3 8.96 34.69 41.78
N ALA A 4 9.29 35.44 40.74
CA ALA A 4 9.83 35.02 39.45
C ALA A 4 11.19 34.28 39.50
N ARG A 5 11.56 33.61 38.40
CA ARG A 5 12.89 33.79 37.77
C ARG A 5 12.93 33.31 36.32
N ALA A 6 13.10 34.27 35.42
CA ALA A 6 13.64 34.10 34.09
C ALA A 6 15.18 33.99 34.14
N LYS A 7 15.78 33.35 33.13
CA LYS A 7 17.11 33.71 32.63
C LYS A 7 17.22 33.38 31.14
N ALA A 8 17.67 34.38 30.40
CA ALA A 8 17.95 34.39 28.97
C ALA A 8 19.46 34.31 28.71
N MET A 9 19.80 34.33 27.41
CA MET A 9 21.08 34.64 26.72
C MET A 9 21.85 33.43 26.18
N ALA A 10 22.58 33.49 25.06
CA ALA A 10 22.61 34.25 23.80
C ALA A 10 23.93 33.87 23.09
N ALA A 11 23.95 33.99 21.75
CA ALA A 11 25.13 34.10 20.85
C ALA A 11 25.97 32.81 20.61
N ALA A 12 26.57 32.58 19.43
CA ALA A 12 27.00 33.49 18.37
C ALA A 12 27.02 32.83 16.98
N ALA A 13 26.74 33.64 15.96
CA ALA A 13 27.00 33.36 14.55
C ALA A 13 28.48 33.66 14.21
N LEU A 14 29.07 32.89 13.30
CA LEU A 14 30.33 33.22 12.65
C LEU A 14 30.12 33.26 11.14
N VAL A 15 30.14 34.47 10.59
CA VAL A 15 30.26 34.78 9.18
C VAL A 15 31.76 34.94 8.90
N ALA A 16 32.28 34.26 7.89
CA ALA A 16 33.60 34.51 7.33
C ALA A 16 33.47 34.88 5.85
N THR A 17 33.69 36.15 5.55
CA THR A 17 33.87 36.73 4.21
C THR A 17 35.22 37.43 4.17
N LEU A 18 36.14 36.97 3.32
CA LEU A 18 37.33 37.68 2.83
C LEU A 18 37.56 37.14 1.41
N GLY A 19 37.29 37.91 0.35
CA GLY A 19 38.27 38.73 -0.37
C GLY A 19 38.45 38.09 -1.77
N GLY A 20 38.24 38.73 -2.92
CA GLY A 20 38.59 40.10 -3.29
C GLY A 20 39.94 40.09 -4.02
N GLY A 21 39.94 39.94 -5.35
CA GLY A 21 41.18 39.96 -6.15
C GLY A 21 40.96 39.66 -7.63
N ALA A 22 40.54 40.69 -8.39
CA ALA A 22 40.61 40.71 -9.85
C ALA A 22 42.00 41.20 -10.27
N LEU A 23 42.64 40.53 -11.24
CA LEU A 23 43.76 41.08 -12.00
C LEU A 23 43.66 40.59 -13.45
N THR A 24 43.32 41.55 -14.31
CA THR A 24 43.38 41.50 -15.77
C THR A 24 44.85 41.60 -16.21
N ALA A 25 45.29 40.77 -17.15
CA ALA A 25 46.48 41.05 -17.95
C ALA A 25 46.31 40.52 -19.36
N CYS A 26 46.33 41.45 -20.29
CA CYS A 26 46.40 41.29 -21.73
C CYS A 26 47.87 41.00 -22.12
N GLY A 27 48.11 40.13 -23.11
CA GLY A 27 49.46 39.82 -23.57
C GLY A 27 49.47 38.98 -24.84
N THR A 28 49.49 39.67 -25.98
CA THR A 28 49.65 39.17 -27.35
C THR A 28 51.05 38.63 -27.61
N HIS A 29 51.20 37.55 -28.38
CA HIS A 29 52.30 37.39 -29.36
C HIS A 29 51.94 36.41 -30.49
N SER A 30 52.25 36.85 -31.72
CA SER A 30 51.98 36.25 -33.02
C SER A 30 52.96 35.15 -33.46
N GLY A 31 52.47 34.29 -34.35
CA GLY A 31 53.20 33.70 -35.50
C GLY A 31 53.75 32.28 -35.31
N ALA A 32 53.68 31.34 -36.25
CA ALA A 32 53.12 31.36 -37.60
C ALA A 32 53.02 29.91 -38.17
N HIS A 33 52.13 29.73 -39.16
CA HIS A 33 52.10 28.77 -40.28
C HIS A 33 52.23 27.24 -40.04
N SER A 34 51.18 26.48 -40.43
CA SER A 34 51.21 25.79 -41.73
C SER A 34 49.82 25.28 -42.16
N THR A 35 49.61 25.34 -43.46
CA THR A 35 48.38 25.12 -44.24
C THR A 35 48.10 23.65 -44.54
N ALA A 36 46.84 23.22 -44.56
CA ALA A 36 46.34 22.26 -45.56
C ALA A 36 44.80 22.27 -45.64
N THR A 37 44.33 22.10 -46.87
CA THR A 37 43.07 22.54 -47.45
C THR A 37 41.98 21.45 -47.42
N SER A 38 40.75 21.88 -47.13
CA SER A 38 39.44 21.51 -47.70
C SER A 38 39.27 20.17 -48.46
N ALA A 39 38.21 19.42 -48.16
CA ALA A 39 37.04 19.31 -49.05
C ALA A 39 35.94 18.41 -48.47
N ARG A 40 34.69 18.87 -48.65
CA ARG A 40 33.43 18.23 -48.29
C ARG A 40 32.72 17.91 -49.61
N VAL A 41 32.35 16.64 -49.87
CA VAL A 41 31.41 16.29 -50.95
C VAL A 41 30.60 15.04 -50.58
N ALA A 42 29.28 15.16 -50.65
CA ALA A 42 28.31 14.10 -50.94
C ALA A 42 27.62 14.50 -52.29
N PRO A 43 26.71 13.73 -52.94
CA PRO A 43 26.03 12.49 -52.54
C PRO A 43 25.82 11.46 -53.70
N SER A 44 24.91 10.49 -53.45
CA SER A 44 23.98 9.78 -54.38
C SER A 44 24.20 8.29 -54.68
N SER A 45 23.12 7.51 -54.43
CA SER A 45 22.86 6.09 -54.76
C SER A 45 22.44 5.92 -56.25
N PRO A 46 22.26 4.70 -56.82
CA PRO A 46 21.12 3.81 -56.49
C PRO A 46 21.28 2.27 -56.67
N ALA A 47 20.23 1.57 -56.22
CA ALA A 47 19.58 0.35 -56.77
C ALA A 47 19.96 -1.09 -56.30
N THR A 48 18.89 -1.79 -55.89
CA THR A 48 18.65 -3.20 -55.49
C THR A 48 18.55 -4.18 -56.68
N PRO A 49 18.52 -5.52 -56.50
CA PRO A 49 17.26 -6.29 -56.23
C PRO A 49 17.43 -7.47 -55.22
N SER A 50 16.46 -7.72 -54.32
CA SER A 50 15.32 -8.67 -54.39
C SER A 50 15.59 -10.08 -53.82
N ALA A 51 14.88 -10.46 -52.74
CA ALA A 51 14.10 -11.70 -52.60
C ALA A 51 13.48 -11.84 -51.18
N ALA A 52 12.19 -12.16 -51.14
CA ALA A 52 11.41 -12.67 -49.99
C ALA A 52 10.34 -13.65 -50.58
N PRO A 53 9.53 -14.40 -49.81
CA PRO A 53 9.64 -14.87 -48.41
C PRO A 53 9.41 -16.41 -48.28
N ALA A 54 9.58 -17.00 -47.09
CA ALA A 54 9.02 -18.32 -46.78
C ALA A 54 8.41 -18.37 -45.36
N SER A 55 7.13 -18.76 -45.36
CA SER A 55 6.16 -19.13 -44.33
C SER A 55 6.56 -19.21 -42.84
N ALA A 56 5.78 -18.47 -42.03
CA ALA A 56 5.56 -18.76 -40.62
C ALA A 56 4.54 -19.91 -40.47
N SER A 57 4.94 -20.99 -39.81
CA SER A 57 4.05 -22.02 -39.28
C SER A 57 3.89 -21.84 -37.77
N ALA A 58 2.65 -21.75 -37.31
CA ALA A 58 2.26 -21.79 -35.90
C ALA A 58 2.60 -23.14 -35.24
N PRO A 59 2.77 -23.17 -33.90
CA PRO A 59 2.48 -24.37 -33.13
C PRO A 59 1.23 -24.22 -32.27
N ALA A 60 0.48 -25.32 -32.23
CA ALA A 60 -0.85 -25.49 -31.71
C ALA A 60 -0.95 -25.54 -30.17
N LYS A 61 -2.18 -25.28 -29.68
CA LYS A 61 -2.69 -25.66 -28.36
C LYS A 61 -2.46 -27.15 -28.07
N PRO A 62 -2.29 -27.51 -26.78
CA PRO A 62 -2.80 -28.77 -26.27
C PRO A 62 -3.94 -28.54 -25.27
N SER A 63 -5.14 -29.02 -25.64
CA SER A 63 -6.20 -29.37 -24.68
C SER A 63 -6.10 -30.85 -24.35
N ARG A 64 -6.14 -31.19 -23.05
CA ARG A 64 -6.71 -32.46 -22.53
C ARG A 64 -6.85 -32.41 -21.01
N GLN A 65 -8.09 -32.35 -20.53
CA GLN A 65 -8.57 -32.90 -19.25
C GLN A 65 -8.85 -34.41 -19.44
N PRO A 66 -9.27 -35.16 -18.41
CA PRO A 66 -8.97 -35.10 -16.97
C PRO A 66 -8.42 -36.45 -16.45
N SER A 67 -7.75 -36.48 -15.30
CA SER A 67 -7.61 -37.73 -14.52
C SER A 67 -7.61 -37.44 -13.03
N GLY A 68 -8.55 -38.06 -12.34
CA GLY A 68 -8.51 -38.44 -10.93
C GLY A 68 -9.17 -39.82 -10.82
N PRO A 69 -9.33 -40.41 -9.62
CA PRO A 69 -8.75 -40.07 -8.32
C PRO A 69 -7.86 -41.22 -7.78
N SER A 70 -7.09 -40.98 -6.72
CA SER A 70 -6.57 -42.07 -5.87
C SER A 70 -6.50 -41.63 -4.40
N SER A 71 -7.43 -42.15 -3.61
CA SER A 71 -7.31 -42.32 -2.17
C SER A 71 -6.78 -43.72 -1.88
N PRO A 72 -6.09 -43.93 -0.76
CA PRO A 72 -6.20 -45.17 -0.03
C PRO A 72 -6.93 -44.96 1.30
N ALA A 73 -7.90 -45.83 1.53
CA ALA A 73 -8.49 -46.10 2.83
C ALA A 73 -7.45 -46.68 3.80
N SER A 74 -7.59 -46.40 5.08
CA SER A 74 -7.05 -47.26 6.13
C SER A 74 -8.09 -47.46 7.22
N SER A 75 -8.26 -48.74 7.51
CA SER A 75 -9.27 -49.41 8.30
C SER A 75 -9.00 -49.28 9.80
N ALA A 76 -10.07 -49.20 10.59
CA ALA A 76 -10.06 -49.61 11.98
C ALA A 76 -9.85 -51.14 12.12
N PRO A 77 -9.52 -51.63 13.33
CA PRO A 77 -10.57 -52.35 14.04
C PRO A 77 -10.66 -52.00 15.54
N ALA A 78 -11.84 -52.29 16.09
CA ALA A 78 -12.23 -52.17 17.49
C ALA A 78 -11.78 -53.37 18.34
N SER A 79 -11.68 -53.19 19.66
CA SER A 79 -12.11 -54.19 20.64
C SER A 79 -12.39 -53.55 22.01
N ASP A 80 -13.67 -53.59 22.38
CA ASP A 80 -14.29 -54.02 23.64
C ASP A 80 -13.66 -53.72 25.02
N GLY A 81 -14.49 -53.11 25.89
CA GLY A 81 -15.01 -53.89 27.02
C GLY A 81 -14.96 -53.30 28.43
N LYS A 82 -16.17 -52.98 28.94
CA LYS A 82 -16.66 -52.99 30.34
C LYS A 82 -16.16 -51.93 31.34
N ALA A 83 -16.90 -51.51 32.38
CA ALA A 83 -18.33 -51.46 32.74
C ALA A 83 -18.43 -50.86 34.18
N SER A 84 -19.47 -50.05 34.43
CA SER A 84 -20.22 -49.89 35.71
C SER A 84 -19.49 -49.30 36.95
N ALA A 85 -20.08 -48.54 37.89
CA ALA A 85 -21.37 -47.85 38.11
C ALA A 85 -21.19 -47.02 39.44
N PRO A 86 -22.21 -46.63 40.25
CA PRO A 86 -22.67 -45.24 40.38
C PRO A 86 -22.67 -44.66 41.83
N ALA A 87 -22.89 -43.34 41.96
CA ALA A 87 -23.42 -42.63 43.14
C ALA A 87 -23.87 -41.23 42.67
N GLY A 88 -24.97 -40.60 43.06
CA GLY A 88 -25.83 -40.70 44.22
C GLY A 88 -25.99 -39.29 44.84
N LYS A 89 -27.24 -38.81 44.95
CA LYS A 89 -27.78 -37.65 45.72
C LYS A 89 -28.01 -36.30 45.01
N ALA A 90 -29.28 -35.88 45.02
CA ALA A 90 -29.77 -34.49 45.11
C ALA A 90 -30.10 -34.16 46.61
N PRO A 91 -30.70 -33.02 47.03
CA PRO A 91 -31.10 -31.78 46.33
C PRO A 91 -30.80 -30.46 47.11
N GLY A 92 -31.14 -29.29 46.54
CA GLY A 92 -31.63 -28.14 47.32
C GLY A 92 -30.97 -26.78 47.06
N THR A 93 -31.67 -25.89 46.35
CA THR A 93 -31.49 -24.43 46.47
C THR A 93 -32.85 -23.76 46.60
N PRO A 94 -33.05 -22.84 47.57
CA PRO A 94 -34.31 -22.16 47.76
C PRO A 94 -34.46 -20.94 46.85
N SER A 95 -35.68 -20.76 46.35
CA SER A 95 -36.15 -19.56 45.64
C SER A 95 -36.53 -18.46 46.63
N HIS A 96 -36.21 -17.20 46.32
CA HIS A 96 -37.00 -16.02 46.73
C HIS A 96 -36.83 -14.85 45.74
N PRO A 97 -37.80 -13.92 45.67
CA PRO A 97 -38.20 -13.26 44.42
C PRO A 97 -37.90 -11.74 44.35
N ALA A 98 -38.12 -11.22 43.13
CA ALA A 98 -38.61 -9.88 42.76
C ALA A 98 -37.80 -8.63 43.17
N GLY A 99 -37.32 -7.94 42.14
CA GLY A 99 -36.89 -6.55 42.18
C GLY A 99 -36.84 -5.96 40.77
N ALA A 100 -38.00 -5.82 40.13
CA ALA A 100 -38.12 -5.10 38.87
C ALA A 100 -38.08 -3.59 39.14
N SER A 101 -37.04 -2.92 38.63
CA SER A 101 -37.09 -1.48 38.35
C SER A 101 -36.51 -1.28 36.96
N GLY A 102 -37.41 -1.04 36.01
CA GLY A 102 -37.07 -0.74 34.63
C GLY A 102 -36.48 0.66 34.53
N ALA A 103 -35.22 0.73 34.11
CA ALA A 103 -34.64 1.90 33.50
C ALA A 103 -34.21 1.49 32.09
N ALA A 104 -34.96 1.96 31.09
CA ALA A 104 -34.60 1.81 29.70
C ALA A 104 -33.24 2.49 29.45
N PRO A 105 -32.27 1.86 28.77
CA PRO A 105 -31.07 2.57 28.36
C PRO A 105 -31.44 3.54 27.26
N GLY A 106 -31.33 4.82 27.56
CA GLY A 106 -31.49 5.91 26.60
C GLY A 106 -30.54 5.73 25.43
N LYS A 107 -31.10 5.65 24.22
CA LYS A 107 -30.36 5.71 22.97
C LYS A 107 -29.76 7.11 22.84
N ALA A 108 -28.46 7.22 23.07
CA ALA A 108 -27.72 8.43 22.75
C ALA A 108 -27.77 8.68 21.23
N PRO A 109 -28.07 9.91 20.75
CA PRO A 109 -28.10 10.22 19.34
C PRO A 109 -26.68 10.55 18.88
N GLY A 110 -25.93 9.53 18.46
CA GLY A 110 -24.74 9.67 17.65
C GLY A 110 -24.98 8.95 16.34
N SER A 111 -25.38 9.67 15.30
CA SER A 111 -25.41 9.12 13.94
C SER A 111 -23.97 8.83 13.52
N SER A 112 -23.48 7.63 13.83
CA SER A 112 -22.31 7.10 13.13
C SER A 112 -22.76 6.89 11.70
N ALA A 113 -22.39 7.82 10.81
CA ALA A 113 -22.67 7.69 9.39
C ALA A 113 -22.25 6.28 8.94
N THR A 114 -23.20 5.52 8.42
CA THR A 114 -22.96 4.16 7.93
C THR A 114 -21.86 4.19 6.88
N VAL A 115 -20.85 3.34 7.02
CA VAL A 115 -19.78 3.21 6.01
C VAL A 115 -20.42 2.69 4.72
N PRO A 116 -20.26 3.35 3.57
CA PRO A 116 -20.97 2.91 2.37
C PRO A 116 -20.37 1.62 1.80
N LEU A 117 -21.22 0.75 1.27
CA LEU A 117 -20.85 -0.55 0.69
C LEU A 117 -20.14 -0.43 -0.67
N THR A 118 -20.17 0.74 -1.30
CA THR A 118 -19.49 0.96 -2.60
C THR A 118 -17.98 0.91 -2.45
N ILE A 119 -17.28 0.56 -3.52
CA ILE A 119 -15.82 0.64 -3.54
C ILE A 119 -15.42 2.10 -3.79
N SER A 120 -14.57 2.64 -2.93
CA SER A 120 -14.01 3.99 -3.11
C SER A 120 -12.91 3.97 -4.15
N HIS A 121 -12.99 4.89 -5.12
CA HIS A 121 -12.02 5.09 -6.19
C HIS A 121 -11.56 6.55 -6.29
N GLY A 122 -11.98 7.40 -5.35
CA GLY A 122 -11.70 8.83 -5.38
C GLY A 122 -10.82 9.29 -4.22
N VAL A 123 -10.48 10.57 -4.21
CA VAL A 123 -9.73 11.22 -3.14
C VAL A 123 -10.68 12.04 -2.25
N GLU A 124 -10.31 12.23 -0.98
CA GLU A 124 -10.97 13.19 -0.11
C GLU A 124 -10.73 14.62 -0.59
N GLY A 125 -11.78 15.44 -0.52
CA GLY A 125 -11.73 16.84 -0.94
C GLY A 125 -11.84 17.00 -2.45
N GLY A 126 -11.12 17.99 -2.99
CA GLY A 126 -11.15 18.32 -4.41
C GLY A 126 -9.87 19.02 -4.85
N GLY A 127 -9.88 19.53 -6.08
CA GLY A 127 -8.72 20.16 -6.69
C GLY A 127 -7.79 19.16 -7.36
N LYS A 128 -6.58 19.62 -7.69
CA LYS A 128 -5.56 18.83 -8.37
C LYS A 128 -4.79 18.00 -7.34
N SER A 129 -5.40 16.94 -6.82
CA SER A 129 -4.78 16.05 -5.82
C SER A 129 -4.83 14.59 -6.24
N VAL A 130 -3.93 13.78 -5.69
CA VAL A 130 -3.92 12.31 -5.82
C VAL A 130 -3.85 11.66 -4.45
N ALA A 131 -4.26 10.40 -4.35
CA ALA A 131 -4.02 9.56 -3.19
C ALA A 131 -2.99 8.48 -3.53
N LEU A 132 -1.91 8.45 -2.76
CA LEU A 132 -0.90 7.39 -2.83
C LEU A 132 -1.31 6.26 -1.89
N THR A 133 -1.30 5.03 -2.40
CA THR A 133 -1.62 3.84 -1.61
C THR A 133 -0.57 2.75 -1.82
N PHE A 134 -0.21 2.07 -0.74
CA PHE A 134 0.83 1.03 -0.71
C PHE A 134 0.28 -0.25 -0.09
N ASP A 135 0.39 -1.35 -0.83
CA ASP A 135 -0.10 -2.67 -0.40
C ASP A 135 1.06 -3.60 0.03
N ASP A 136 0.67 -4.64 0.78
CA ASP A 136 1.48 -5.80 1.23
C ASP A 136 2.42 -5.56 2.41
N GLY A 137 2.61 -4.31 2.82
CA GLY A 137 3.44 -3.94 3.95
C GLY A 137 2.88 -4.39 5.31
N PRO A 138 3.56 -4.01 6.40
CA PRO A 138 4.85 -3.33 6.41
C PRO A 138 6.00 -4.33 6.14
N ASP A 139 7.00 -3.91 5.36
CA ASP A 139 8.24 -4.62 5.11
C ASP A 139 9.43 -3.81 5.69
N PRO A 140 10.33 -4.45 6.47
CA PRO A 140 11.41 -3.75 7.19
C PRO A 140 12.49 -3.17 6.27
N ARG A 141 12.54 -3.56 5.00
CA ARG A 141 13.47 -3.01 4.02
C ARG A 141 12.83 -1.87 3.23
N TRP A 142 11.59 -2.01 2.79
CA TRP A 142 10.99 -1.10 1.80
C TRP A 142 10.11 -0.02 2.42
N THR A 143 9.27 -0.34 3.40
CA THR A 143 8.38 0.63 4.07
C THR A 143 9.13 1.85 4.61
N PRO A 144 10.31 1.71 5.29
CA PRO A 144 11.07 2.89 5.74
C PRO A 144 11.55 3.81 4.61
N GLN A 145 11.87 3.24 3.43
CA GLN A 145 12.30 4.03 2.28
C GLN A 145 11.13 4.79 1.65
N VAL A 146 9.95 4.17 1.61
CA VAL A 146 8.71 4.83 1.17
C VAL A 146 8.38 5.98 2.12
N LEU A 147 8.40 5.76 3.43
CA LEU A 147 8.15 6.80 4.43
C LEU A 147 9.13 7.98 4.32
N ALA A 148 10.42 7.70 4.12
CA ALA A 148 11.43 8.74 3.94
C ALA A 148 11.16 9.61 2.69
N LEU A 149 10.72 9.00 1.58
CA LEU A 149 10.33 9.72 0.38
C LEU A 149 9.06 10.55 0.61
N LEU A 150 8.03 9.99 1.23
CA LEU A 150 6.81 10.73 1.54
C LEU A 150 7.11 11.94 2.43
N ALA A 151 7.93 11.76 3.47
CA ALA A 151 8.34 12.84 4.37
C ALA A 151 9.09 13.97 3.65
N LYS A 152 10.02 13.63 2.73
CA LYS A 152 10.77 14.62 1.92
C LYS A 152 9.84 15.51 1.09
N HIS A 153 8.72 14.96 0.64
CA HIS A 153 7.76 15.64 -0.23
C HIS A 153 6.55 16.19 0.53
N HIS A 154 6.54 16.09 1.86
CA HIS A 154 5.36 16.40 2.70
C HIS A 154 4.08 15.69 2.22
N ALA A 155 4.24 14.53 1.59
CA ALA A 155 3.15 13.74 1.05
C ALA A 155 2.48 12.93 2.17
N LYS A 156 1.22 12.58 1.94
CA LYS A 156 0.44 11.65 2.76
C LYS A 156 0.03 10.45 1.93
N ALA A 157 -0.01 9.28 2.56
CA ALA A 157 -0.37 8.03 1.92
C ALA A 157 -1.26 7.14 2.79
N THR A 158 -1.80 6.09 2.18
CA THR A 158 -2.52 5.02 2.88
C THR A 158 -1.79 3.70 2.69
N PHE A 159 -1.51 2.99 3.78
CA PHE A 159 -0.82 1.71 3.78
C PHE A 159 -1.83 0.59 4.07
N CYS A 160 -2.10 -0.24 3.07
CA CYS A 160 -2.92 -1.45 3.20
C CYS A 160 -2.01 -2.59 3.65
N GLU A 161 -1.98 -2.81 4.96
CA GLU A 161 -1.09 -3.76 5.60
C GLU A 161 -1.71 -5.15 5.65
N ILE A 162 -0.89 -6.18 5.50
CA ILE A 162 -1.27 -7.56 5.81
C ILE A 162 -1.17 -7.73 7.33
N GLY A 163 -2.23 -8.20 7.98
CA GLY A 163 -2.32 -8.28 9.45
C GLY A 163 -1.11 -8.94 10.12
N PRO A 164 -0.72 -10.16 9.70
CA PRO A 164 0.48 -10.82 10.20
C PRO A 164 1.80 -10.04 10.01
N ASN A 165 1.92 -9.23 8.95
CA ASN A 165 3.10 -8.38 8.76
C ASN A 165 3.12 -7.23 9.78
N ALA A 166 1.96 -6.62 10.05
CA ALA A 166 1.81 -5.57 11.07
C ALA A 166 2.18 -6.09 12.47
N GLN A 167 1.72 -7.29 12.84
CA GLN A 167 2.11 -7.94 14.10
C GLN A 167 3.61 -8.22 14.18
N ARG A 168 4.23 -8.59 13.05
CA ARG A 168 5.65 -8.92 12.99
C ARG A 168 6.54 -7.68 13.08
N TYR A 169 6.10 -6.56 12.51
CA TYR A 169 6.85 -5.31 12.48
C TYR A 169 6.05 -4.13 13.04
N PRO A 170 5.57 -4.21 14.30
CA PRO A 170 4.63 -3.22 14.86
C PRO A 170 5.27 -1.83 15.03
N TYR A 171 6.60 -1.75 15.04
CA TYR A 171 7.31 -0.47 15.06
C TYR A 171 7.13 0.30 13.75
N LEU A 172 6.97 -0.37 12.60
CA LEU A 172 6.74 0.26 11.30
C LEU A 172 5.30 0.78 11.20
N THR A 173 4.31 -0.03 11.59
CA THR A 173 2.90 0.42 11.66
C THR A 173 2.78 1.66 12.56
N LYS A 174 3.49 1.70 13.69
CA LYS A 174 3.56 2.91 14.55
C LYS A 174 4.23 4.09 13.86
N GLU A 175 5.29 3.86 13.10
CA GLU A 175 5.99 4.90 12.34
C GLU A 175 5.09 5.50 11.24
N ILE A 176 4.34 4.65 10.52
CA ILE A 176 3.32 5.06 9.55
C ILE A 176 2.29 6.00 10.20
N VAL A 177 1.72 5.58 11.34
CA VAL A 177 0.74 6.41 12.07
C VAL A 177 1.38 7.70 12.60
N ALA A 178 2.61 7.65 13.12
CA ALA A 178 3.33 8.82 13.61
C ALA A 178 3.69 9.82 12.50
N ALA A 179 3.93 9.34 11.28
CA ALA A 179 4.09 10.17 10.09
C ALA A 179 2.78 10.85 9.67
N GLY A 180 1.64 10.45 10.25
CA GLY A 180 0.32 10.96 9.97
C GLY A 180 -0.32 10.34 8.71
N ASP A 181 0.18 9.19 8.27
CA ASP A 181 -0.40 8.39 7.22
C ASP A 181 -1.57 7.53 7.75
N ARG A 182 -2.38 6.96 6.85
CA ARG A 182 -3.56 6.15 7.23
C ARG A 182 -3.30 4.66 7.04
N LEU A 183 -3.86 3.89 7.97
CA LEU A 183 -3.87 2.43 7.90
C LEU A 183 -5.10 1.91 7.15
N CYS A 184 -4.88 0.86 6.38
CA CYS A 184 -5.84 0.09 5.62
C CYS A 184 -5.55 -1.39 5.88
N ASP A 185 -6.60 -2.20 5.87
CA ASP A 185 -6.53 -3.64 6.02
C ASP A 185 -6.36 -4.30 4.65
N HIS A 186 -5.40 -5.23 4.54
CA HIS A 186 -5.13 -6.02 3.35
C HIS A 186 -5.16 -7.54 3.58
N SER A 187 -6.06 -7.97 4.46
CA SER A 187 -6.34 -9.36 4.85
C SER A 187 -5.25 -10.05 5.69
N VAL A 188 -5.54 -11.27 6.13
CA VAL A 188 -4.61 -12.12 6.90
C VAL A 188 -3.66 -12.84 5.94
N HIS A 189 -4.21 -13.51 4.92
CA HIS A 189 -3.45 -14.43 4.08
C HIS A 189 -3.14 -13.89 2.68
N HIS A 190 -3.67 -12.73 2.31
CA HIS A 190 -3.52 -12.15 0.97
C HIS A 190 -4.02 -13.13 -0.12
N ASP A 191 -5.23 -13.68 0.04
CA ASP A 191 -5.85 -14.58 -0.93
C ASP A 191 -6.56 -13.81 -2.05
N GLU A 192 -5.96 -13.76 -3.24
CA GLU A 192 -6.56 -13.12 -4.43
C GLU A 192 -7.82 -13.83 -4.98
N LYS A 193 -8.26 -14.94 -4.35
CA LYS A 193 -9.51 -15.66 -4.67
C LYS A 193 -10.47 -15.67 -3.49
N GLN A 194 -10.33 -14.71 -2.59
CA GLN A 194 -11.11 -14.59 -1.37
C GLN A 194 -12.64 -14.51 -1.62
N SER A 195 -13.09 -13.95 -2.74
CA SER A 195 -14.52 -13.89 -3.10
C SER A 195 -15.16 -15.27 -3.31
N GLY A 196 -14.36 -16.29 -3.63
CA GLY A 196 -14.80 -17.68 -3.75
C GLY A 196 -14.90 -18.43 -2.42
N LYS A 197 -14.60 -17.78 -1.29
CA LYS A 197 -14.58 -18.40 0.04
C LYS A 197 -15.86 -18.12 0.83
N GLY A 198 -16.08 -18.91 1.88
CA GLY A 198 -17.25 -18.79 2.75
C GLY A 198 -17.21 -17.56 3.67
N PHE A 199 -18.33 -17.29 4.34
CA PHE A 199 -18.48 -16.14 5.25
C PHE A 199 -17.45 -16.16 6.38
N ASP A 200 -17.32 -17.27 7.11
CA ASP A 200 -16.40 -17.36 8.26
C ASP A 200 -14.93 -17.13 7.85
N TYR A 201 -14.54 -17.61 6.67
CA TYR A 201 -13.21 -17.33 6.11
C TYR A 201 -13.04 -15.83 5.88
N ASN A 202 -14.02 -15.18 5.27
CA ASN A 202 -13.95 -13.75 5.00
C ASN A 202 -13.98 -12.88 6.27
N VAL A 203 -14.70 -13.31 7.30
CA VAL A 203 -14.66 -12.67 8.62
C VAL A 203 -13.26 -12.80 9.21
N HIS A 204 -12.65 -13.99 9.17
CA HIS A 204 -11.27 -14.18 9.62
C HIS A 204 -10.29 -13.27 8.85
N GLU A 205 -10.34 -13.29 7.51
CA GLU A 205 -9.45 -12.48 6.68
C GLU A 205 -9.53 -10.99 7.01
N ILE A 206 -10.72 -10.45 7.28
CA ILE A 206 -10.92 -9.00 7.44
C ILE A 206 -10.82 -8.59 8.91
N VAL A 207 -11.50 -9.29 9.81
CA VAL A 207 -11.64 -8.83 11.19
C VAL A 207 -10.35 -9.09 11.99
N ASP A 208 -9.69 -10.23 11.76
CA ASP A 208 -8.47 -10.55 12.49
C ASP A 208 -7.30 -9.71 11.98
N ALA A 209 -7.21 -9.46 10.67
CA ALA A 209 -6.22 -8.54 10.11
C ALA A 209 -6.42 -7.10 10.64
N GLN A 210 -7.66 -6.61 10.71
CA GLN A 210 -7.98 -5.31 11.29
C GLN A 210 -7.50 -5.22 12.73
N ASN A 211 -7.77 -6.27 13.54
CA ASN A 211 -7.36 -6.33 14.94
C ASN A 211 -5.83 -6.35 15.09
N ASP A 212 -5.15 -7.10 14.23
CA ASP A 212 -3.69 -7.17 14.19
C ASP A 212 -3.05 -5.81 13.90
N ILE A 213 -3.56 -5.12 12.88
CA ILE A 213 -3.07 -3.80 12.47
C ILE A 213 -3.37 -2.76 13.55
N ALA A 214 -4.59 -2.74 14.09
CA ALA A 214 -4.95 -1.83 15.18
C ALA A 214 -4.11 -2.08 16.45
N GLY A 215 -3.86 -3.35 16.78
CA GLY A 215 -3.01 -3.75 17.90
C GLY A 215 -1.54 -3.33 17.69
N ALA A 216 -1.01 -3.53 16.49
CA ALA A 216 0.35 -3.12 16.12
C ALA A 216 0.52 -1.60 16.19
N ALA A 217 -0.46 -0.84 15.71
CA ALA A 217 -0.46 0.61 15.72
C ALA A 217 -0.57 1.23 17.12
N GLY A 218 -1.23 0.53 18.06
CA GLY A 218 -1.44 0.99 19.44
C GLY A 218 -2.44 2.15 19.55
N ASN A 219 -2.37 2.91 20.65
CA ASN A 219 -3.32 3.98 20.94
C ASN A 219 -3.28 5.08 19.85
N GLY A 220 -4.34 5.16 19.04
CA GLY A 220 -4.48 6.13 17.94
C GLY A 220 -4.46 5.51 16.54
N GLY A 221 -4.14 4.22 16.42
CA GLY A 221 -4.11 3.48 15.17
C GLY A 221 -5.48 3.10 14.63
N LYS A 222 -6.21 4.05 14.05
CA LYS A 222 -7.46 3.74 13.35
C LYS A 222 -7.17 3.11 12.00
N VAL A 223 -7.76 1.94 11.75
CA VAL A 223 -7.84 1.32 10.42
C VAL A 223 -9.08 1.89 9.72
N TRP A 224 -8.87 2.48 8.54
CA TRP A 224 -9.89 3.28 7.86
C TRP A 224 -10.57 2.54 6.71
N TYR A 225 -9.82 1.68 6.04
CA TYR A 225 -10.19 1.05 4.79
C TYR A 225 -9.94 -0.45 4.85
N TYR A 226 -10.60 -1.17 3.96
CA TYR A 226 -10.26 -2.53 3.60
C TYR A 226 -10.06 -2.57 2.09
N ARG A 227 -8.95 -3.16 1.64
CA ARG A 227 -8.69 -3.43 0.23
C ARG A 227 -8.59 -4.94 0.05
N ALA A 228 -9.45 -5.51 -0.78
CA ALA A 228 -9.39 -6.94 -1.08
C ALA A 228 -8.11 -7.26 -1.88
N PRO A 229 -7.34 -8.31 -1.53
CA PRO A 229 -6.24 -8.80 -2.34
C PRO A 229 -6.66 -9.02 -3.80
N GLY A 230 -5.84 -8.55 -4.75
CA GLY A 230 -6.14 -8.59 -6.18
C GLY A 230 -7.38 -7.78 -6.61
N GLY A 231 -7.99 -6.99 -5.71
CA GLY A 231 -9.26 -6.31 -5.95
C GLY A 231 -10.48 -7.23 -5.96
N ASP A 232 -10.36 -8.46 -5.42
CA ASP A 232 -11.37 -9.52 -5.49
C ASP A 232 -12.56 -9.29 -4.52
N PHE A 233 -13.32 -8.23 -4.76
CA PHE A 233 -14.49 -7.87 -3.95
C PHE A 233 -15.74 -8.68 -4.32
N SER A 234 -16.45 -9.16 -3.30
CA SER A 234 -17.84 -9.63 -3.39
C SER A 234 -18.78 -8.71 -2.57
N PRO A 235 -20.12 -8.76 -2.78
CA PRO A 235 -21.06 -8.08 -1.89
C PRO A 235 -20.89 -8.47 -0.41
N MET A 236 -20.54 -9.73 -0.14
CA MET A 236 -20.28 -10.23 1.22
C MET A 236 -19.05 -9.56 1.84
N ILE A 237 -17.93 -9.53 1.10
CA ILE A 237 -16.68 -8.89 1.53
C ILE A 237 -16.91 -7.41 1.84
N ARG A 238 -17.62 -6.70 0.95
CA ARG A 238 -17.94 -5.27 1.14
C ARG A 238 -18.85 -5.05 2.35
N GLY A 239 -19.78 -5.97 2.60
CA GLY A 239 -20.64 -5.97 3.79
C GLY A 239 -19.83 -6.11 5.08
N ILE A 240 -19.01 -7.17 5.17
CA ILE A 240 -18.15 -7.42 6.34
C ILE A 240 -17.24 -6.21 6.61
N ALA A 241 -16.55 -5.69 5.59
CA ALA A 241 -15.70 -4.52 5.75
C ALA A 241 -16.48 -3.30 6.30
N ALA A 242 -17.62 -2.96 5.70
CA ALA A 242 -18.40 -1.81 6.11
C ALA A 242 -19.02 -1.95 7.52
N ASP A 243 -19.48 -3.15 7.87
CA ASP A 243 -20.01 -3.46 9.21
C ASP A 243 -18.93 -3.30 10.30
N HIS A 244 -17.67 -3.49 9.93
CA HIS A 244 -16.49 -3.28 10.78
C HIS A 244 -15.86 -1.88 10.66
N GLY A 245 -16.57 -0.93 10.02
CA GLY A 245 -16.16 0.46 9.92
C GLY A 245 -15.05 0.73 8.89
N LEU A 246 -14.70 -0.28 8.09
CA LEU A 246 -13.68 -0.24 7.04
C LEU A 246 -14.33 0.12 5.71
N ARG A 247 -13.90 1.21 5.10
CA ARG A 247 -14.37 1.60 3.77
C ARG A 247 -13.74 0.70 2.70
N PRO A 248 -14.51 -0.02 1.86
CA PRO A 248 -13.94 -0.74 0.73
C PRO A 248 -13.18 0.22 -0.20
N LEU A 249 -11.91 -0.07 -0.45
CA LEU A 249 -10.99 0.79 -1.20
C LEU A 249 -10.47 0.08 -2.45
N GLY A 250 -10.70 0.69 -3.61
CA GLY A 250 -10.10 0.30 -4.88
C GLY A 250 -9.00 1.27 -5.30
N TRP A 251 -8.72 1.30 -6.59
CA TRP A 251 -7.80 2.24 -7.23
C TRP A 251 -8.33 2.68 -8.59
N THR A 252 -7.70 3.69 -9.17
CA THR A 252 -7.99 4.17 -10.54
C THR A 252 -6.78 4.21 -11.44
N ASP A 253 -5.61 3.99 -10.86
CA ASP A 253 -4.31 4.04 -11.50
C ASP A 253 -3.43 2.96 -10.87
N ASP A 254 -2.96 2.01 -11.68
CA ASP A 254 -2.19 0.85 -11.24
C ASP A 254 -0.78 0.92 -11.83
N ALA A 255 0.21 1.07 -10.95
CA ALA A 255 1.62 1.11 -11.30
C ALA A 255 2.11 -0.18 -11.96
N ASN A 256 1.46 -1.32 -11.72
CA ASN A 256 1.92 -2.67 -12.07
C ASN A 256 3.36 -2.93 -11.61
N ASP A 257 3.77 -2.33 -10.50
CA ASP A 257 5.12 -2.40 -9.95
C ASP A 257 5.45 -3.78 -9.36
N TRP A 258 4.43 -4.52 -8.91
CA TRP A 258 4.55 -5.92 -8.52
C TRP A 258 5.12 -6.83 -9.63
N ARG A 259 4.86 -6.50 -10.92
CA ARG A 259 5.42 -7.20 -12.10
C ARG A 259 6.88 -6.87 -12.37
N ARG A 260 7.44 -5.87 -11.69
CA ARG A 260 8.81 -5.37 -11.86
C ARG A 260 9.18 -5.00 -13.31
N PRO A 261 8.40 -4.14 -14.00
CA PRO A 261 8.64 -3.77 -15.40
C PRO A 261 9.81 -2.78 -15.60
N GLY A 262 10.56 -2.46 -14.54
CA GLY A 262 11.56 -1.39 -14.51
C GLY A 262 10.95 -0.05 -14.11
N VAL A 263 11.81 0.87 -13.65
CA VAL A 263 11.41 2.21 -13.16
C VAL A 263 10.60 2.98 -14.21
N ASP A 264 11.08 3.02 -15.46
CA ASP A 264 10.38 3.74 -16.52
C ASP A 264 9.08 3.04 -16.93
N GLY A 265 8.99 1.72 -16.76
CA GLY A 265 7.75 0.97 -16.97
C GLY A 265 6.68 1.36 -15.95
N ILE A 266 7.05 1.42 -14.68
CA ILE A 266 6.17 1.87 -13.59
C ILE A 266 5.67 3.30 -13.86
N LEU A 267 6.57 4.22 -14.17
CA LEU A 267 6.21 5.61 -14.45
C LEU A 267 5.31 5.74 -15.68
N ARG A 268 5.54 4.97 -16.74
CA ARG A 268 4.64 4.95 -17.91
C ARG A 268 3.24 4.47 -17.54
N ASN A 269 3.13 3.44 -16.71
CA ASN A 269 1.82 2.92 -16.28
C ASN A 269 1.05 3.98 -15.49
N VAL A 270 1.70 4.59 -14.48
CA VAL A 270 1.09 5.67 -13.68
C VAL A 270 0.69 6.84 -14.57
N ASN A 271 1.60 7.33 -15.41
CA ASN A 271 1.34 8.49 -16.26
C ASN A 271 0.24 8.27 -17.31
N SER A 272 -0.12 7.02 -17.62
CA SER A 272 -1.22 6.72 -18.54
C SER A 272 -2.61 6.97 -17.95
N ASN A 273 -2.75 6.93 -16.61
CA ASN A 273 -4.02 7.13 -15.92
C ASN A 273 -4.02 8.30 -14.91
N LEU A 274 -2.85 8.93 -14.72
CA LEU A 274 -2.67 10.06 -13.82
C LEU A 274 -3.61 11.22 -14.16
N ARG A 275 -4.42 11.60 -13.19
CA ARG A 275 -5.38 12.71 -13.27
C ARG A 275 -5.74 13.23 -11.88
N PRO A 276 -6.29 14.45 -11.75
CA PRO A 276 -6.91 14.90 -10.51
C PRO A 276 -7.91 13.87 -9.98
N GLY A 277 -7.78 13.51 -8.71
CA GLY A 277 -8.60 12.53 -8.04
C GLY A 277 -8.16 11.08 -8.22
N ALA A 278 -7.01 10.81 -8.82
CA ALA A 278 -6.50 9.45 -8.96
C ALA A 278 -6.12 8.84 -7.60
N VAL A 279 -6.54 7.59 -7.39
CA VAL A 279 -6.01 6.70 -6.34
C VAL A 279 -5.00 5.78 -7.00
N ILE A 280 -3.72 5.98 -6.66
CA ILE A 280 -2.57 5.29 -7.25
C ILE A 280 -2.21 4.09 -6.37
N LEU A 281 -2.22 2.90 -6.96
CA LEU A 281 -1.80 1.64 -6.34
C LEU A 281 -0.31 1.38 -6.61
N MET A 282 0.44 1.17 -5.53
CA MET A 282 1.85 0.71 -5.50
C MET A 282 2.02 -0.30 -4.35
N HIS A 283 3.19 -0.92 -4.22
CA HIS A 283 3.45 -1.92 -3.18
C HIS A 283 4.70 -1.58 -2.36
N ASP A 284 4.60 -1.66 -1.03
CA ASP A 284 5.75 -1.57 -0.13
C ASP A 284 6.08 -2.91 0.54
N GLY A 285 5.33 -3.97 0.26
CA GLY A 285 5.66 -5.36 0.61
C GLY A 285 5.73 -6.30 -0.59
N GLY A 286 5.49 -7.61 -0.38
CA GLY A 286 5.32 -8.56 -1.48
C GLY A 286 6.58 -8.84 -2.32
N GLY A 287 7.77 -8.82 -1.71
CA GLY A 287 9.04 -9.16 -2.36
C GLY A 287 9.95 -7.96 -2.66
N ASP A 288 10.68 -7.99 -3.78
CA ASP A 288 11.64 -6.93 -4.13
C ASP A 288 10.94 -5.68 -4.70
N ARG A 289 10.94 -4.59 -3.93
CA ARG A 289 10.34 -3.29 -4.27
C ARG A 289 11.37 -2.23 -4.66
N SER A 290 12.61 -2.60 -5.01
CA SER A 290 13.65 -1.64 -5.42
C SER A 290 13.22 -0.72 -6.57
N GLN A 291 12.53 -1.28 -7.58
CA GLN A 291 12.00 -0.51 -8.71
C GLN A 291 10.84 0.39 -8.29
N THR A 292 10.00 -0.06 -7.36
CA THR A 292 8.90 0.74 -6.80
C THR A 292 9.43 1.98 -6.09
N VAL A 293 10.40 1.81 -5.18
CA VAL A 293 11.01 2.93 -4.43
C VAL A 293 11.69 3.93 -5.39
N ALA A 294 12.44 3.44 -6.37
CA ALA A 294 13.10 4.29 -7.35
C ALA A 294 12.10 5.04 -8.27
N ALA A 295 10.98 4.40 -8.63
CA ALA A 295 9.91 5.04 -9.40
C ALA A 295 9.14 6.05 -8.55
N LEU A 296 8.84 5.73 -7.28
CA LEU A 296 8.16 6.64 -6.35
C LEU A 296 8.94 7.93 -6.18
N ALA A 297 10.27 7.87 -6.03
CA ALA A 297 11.11 9.07 -5.92
C ALA A 297 10.91 10.03 -7.12
N ARG A 298 10.95 9.50 -8.34
CA ARG A 298 10.73 10.29 -9.57
C ARG A 298 9.28 10.73 -9.72
N LEU A 299 8.33 9.90 -9.32
CA LEU A 299 6.90 10.23 -9.37
C LEU A 299 6.58 11.39 -8.44
N LEU A 300 7.10 11.41 -7.21
CA LEU A 300 6.89 12.51 -6.28
C LEU A 300 7.49 13.82 -6.79
N ASP A 301 8.72 13.81 -7.32
CA ASP A 301 9.32 14.98 -7.99
C ASP A 301 8.41 15.48 -9.13
N GLN A 302 7.85 14.56 -9.93
CA GLN A 302 6.95 14.88 -11.04
C GLN A 302 5.61 15.47 -10.56
N LEU A 303 4.99 14.87 -9.54
CA LEU A 303 3.71 15.32 -8.99
C LEU A 303 3.83 16.73 -8.42
N ASP A 304 4.90 17.00 -7.65
CA ASP A 304 5.20 18.33 -7.11
C ASP A 304 5.41 19.35 -8.24
N ALA A 305 6.21 19.01 -9.25
CA ALA A 305 6.47 19.90 -10.40
C ALA A 305 5.19 20.21 -11.20
N GLN A 306 4.22 19.29 -11.20
CA GLN A 306 2.93 19.48 -11.86
C GLN A 306 1.89 20.14 -10.94
N GLY A 307 2.22 20.42 -9.68
CA GLY A 307 1.32 21.05 -8.72
C GLY A 307 0.19 20.14 -8.23
N TYR A 308 0.45 18.84 -8.12
CA TYR A 308 -0.48 17.93 -7.45
C TYR A 308 -0.36 18.04 -5.93
N GLY A 309 -1.50 18.07 -5.24
CA GLY A 309 -1.58 17.85 -3.80
C GLY A 309 -1.68 16.35 -3.45
N TYR A 310 -1.42 16.03 -2.19
CA TYR A 310 -1.56 14.68 -1.64
C TYR A 310 -2.75 14.63 -0.69
N ALA A 311 -3.68 13.72 -0.96
CA ALA A 311 -4.89 13.51 -0.17
C ALA A 311 -5.05 12.02 0.18
N PHE A 312 -5.91 11.72 1.15
CA PHE A 312 -6.31 10.34 1.42
C PHE A 312 -7.43 9.90 0.47
N PRO A 313 -7.66 8.58 0.29
CA PRO A 313 -8.82 8.09 -0.44
C PRO A 313 -10.15 8.51 0.20
N ALA A 314 -11.18 8.77 -0.61
CA ALA A 314 -12.51 9.16 -0.14
C ALA A 314 -13.11 8.10 0.80
N ARG A 315 -13.63 8.53 1.95
CA ARG A 315 -14.28 7.65 2.91
C ARG A 315 -15.76 7.43 2.61
#